data_AF-A0A3M1QTJ2-F1
#
_entry.id   AF-A0A3M1QTJ2-F1
#
_cell.length_a   1.000
_cell.length_b   1.000
_cell.length_c   1.000
_cell.angle_alpha   90.00
_cell.angle_beta   90.00
_cell.angle_gamma   90.00
#
_symmetry.space_group_name_H-M   'P 1'
#
loop_
_entity.id
_entity.type
_entity.pdbx_description
1 polymer ?
#
loop_
_entity_poly.entity_id
_entity_poly.type
_entity_poly.pdbx_seq_one_letter_code
_entity_poly.pdbx_strand_id
1 'polypeptide(L)'
;MTVAAAGTGPRRLRVGRVVRPHGVRGRLKVELFAVETRLLPGMTLHLAPEAEAERLTVEAATPLAGPFVLLQVAGCASREQAEALRGAA
;
A
#
# COMPACT_ATOMS: atom_id res chain seq x y z
N MET A 1 10.72 22.70 -26.58
CA MET A 1 10.74 21.69 -25.50
C MET A 1 9.72 20.62 -25.86
N THR A 2 10.19 19.42 -26.20
CA THR A 2 9.32 18.31 -26.61
C THR A 2 9.13 17.39 -25.41
N VAL A 3 7.89 17.26 -24.94
CA VAL A 3 7.55 16.29 -23.89
C VAL A 3 7.45 14.92 -24.55
N ALA A 4 8.28 13.97 -24.12
CA ALA A 4 8.21 12.58 -24.56
C ALA A 4 6.83 12.01 -24.22
N ALA A 5 6.23 11.29 -25.18
CA ALA A 5 4.98 10.59 -24.96
C ALA A 5 5.14 9.59 -23.81
N ALA A 6 4.32 9.75 -22.76
CA ALA A 6 4.28 8.80 -21.67
C ALA A 6 3.77 7.45 -22.18
N GLY A 7 4.41 6.36 -21.74
CA GLY A 7 4.03 5.00 -22.11
C GLY A 7 2.54 4.72 -21.86
N THR A 8 1.96 3.86 -22.70
CA THR A 8 0.53 3.53 -22.78
C THR A 8 0.01 2.67 -21.60
N GLY A 9 0.78 2.57 -20.52
CA GLY A 9 0.41 1.83 -19.32
C GLY A 9 -0.46 2.66 -18.37
N PRO A 10 -1.21 2.02 -17.46
CA PRO A 10 -1.92 2.73 -16.42
C PRO A 10 -0.94 3.55 -15.58
N ARG A 11 -1.10 4.88 -15.59
CA ARG A 11 -0.27 5.76 -14.77
C ARG A 11 -0.64 5.57 -13.31
N ARG A 12 0.26 4.96 -12.54
CA ARG A 12 0.11 4.78 -11.10
C ARG A 12 0.94 5.79 -10.33
N LEU A 13 0.42 6.23 -9.19
CA LEU A 13 1.12 7.08 -8.23
C LEU A 13 1.49 6.22 -7.02
N ARG A 14 2.76 6.27 -6.61
CA ARG A 14 3.18 5.61 -5.39
C ARG A 14 2.69 6.44 -4.20
N VAL A 15 1.89 5.83 -3.33
CA VAL A 15 1.20 6.54 -2.23
C VAL A 15 1.79 6.27 -0.85
N GLY A 16 2.59 5.22 -0.71
CA GLY A 16 3.21 4.88 0.56
C GLY A 16 4.12 3.66 0.49
N ARG A 17 4.51 3.15 1.66
CA ARG A 17 5.35 1.98 1.83
C ARG A 17 4.99 1.22 3.11
N VAL A 18 5.00 -0.10 3.05
CA VAL A 18 4.86 -0.96 4.23
C VAL A 18 6.12 -0.85 5.09
N VAL A 19 5.97 -0.40 6.34
CA VAL A 19 7.09 -0.23 7.29
C VAL A 19 7.36 -1.53 8.03
N ARG A 20 6.30 -2.18 8.53
CA ARG A 20 6.38 -3.41 9.35
C ARG A 20 4.99 -4.05 9.52
N PRO A 21 4.90 -5.35 9.88
CA PRO A 21 3.66 -5.91 10.38
C PRO A 21 3.25 -5.29 11.72
N HIS A 22 1.98 -5.45 12.05
CA HIS A 22 1.37 -4.98 13.27
C HIS A 22 0.44 -6.03 13.87
N GLY A 23 0.78 -6.51 15.07
CA GLY A 23 0.03 -7.55 15.76
C GLY A 23 0.09 -8.90 15.05
N VAL A 24 -0.83 -9.79 15.43
CA VAL A 24 -0.89 -11.18 14.92
C VAL A 24 -1.92 -11.39 13.82
N ARG A 25 -2.80 -10.40 13.58
CA ARG A 25 -3.92 -10.49 12.61
C ARG A 25 -3.55 -10.02 11.20
N GLY A 26 -2.26 -9.91 10.88
CA GLY A 26 -1.80 -9.52 9.54
C GLY A 26 -2.00 -8.05 9.16
N ARG A 27 -2.22 -7.15 10.12
CA ARG A 27 -2.28 -5.70 9.83
C ARG A 27 -0.90 -5.15 9.46
N LEU A 28 -0.87 -4.15 8.58
CA LEU A 28 0.33 -3.50 8.07
C LEU A 28 0.43 -2.09 8.64
N LYS A 29 1.58 -1.73 9.22
CA LYS A 29 1.91 -0.31 9.45
C LYS A 29 2.49 0.24 8.15
N VAL A 30 1.79 1.16 7.51
CA VAL A 30 2.17 1.80 6.25
C VAL A 30 2.51 3.25 6.51
N GLU A 31 3.58 3.75 5.90
CA GLU A 31 3.90 5.17 5.82
C GLU A 31 3.36 5.72 4.51
N LEU A 32 2.52 6.75 4.57
CA LEU A 32 1.98 7.45 3.42
C LEU A 32 2.93 8.60 3.03
N PHE A 33 3.17 8.78 1.74
CA PHE A 33 4.04 9.87 1.26
C PHE A 33 3.34 11.23 1.27
N ALA A 34 2.01 11.25 1.25
CA ALA A 34 1.19 12.44 1.44
C ALA A 34 0.19 12.19 2.59
N VAL A 35 0.25 13.03 3.63
CA VAL A 35 -0.51 12.88 4.88
C VAL A 35 -2.02 13.06 4.69
N GLU A 36 -2.43 13.77 3.63
CA GLU A 36 -3.84 13.93 3.27
C GLU A 36 -4.42 12.69 2.58
N THR A 37 -3.58 11.73 2.17
CA THR A 37 -4.04 10.50 1.51
C THR A 37 -5.02 9.75 2.42
N ARG A 38 -6.13 9.30 1.83
CA ARG A 38 -7.13 8.46 2.50
C ARG A 38 -7.24 7.14 1.76
N LEU A 39 -6.97 6.05 2.48
CA LEU A 39 -7.24 4.70 2.01
C LEU A 39 -8.63 4.31 2.54
N LEU A 40 -9.52 3.91 1.63
CA LEU A 40 -10.89 3.55 1.94
C LEU A 40 -11.11 2.06 1.65
N PRO A 41 -11.99 1.38 2.39
CA PRO A 41 -12.39 0.02 2.09
C PRO A 41 -12.83 -0.13 0.63
N GLY A 42 -12.41 -1.21 -0.03
CA GLY A 42 -12.68 -1.50 -1.44
C GLY A 42 -11.67 -0.90 -2.43
N MET A 43 -10.78 0.01 -2.00
CA MET A 43 -9.70 0.49 -2.88
C MET A 43 -8.72 -0.64 -3.24
N THR A 44 -8.22 -0.63 -4.47
CA THR A 44 -7.16 -1.52 -4.92
C THR A 44 -5.81 -0.80 -4.89
N LEU A 45 -4.84 -1.42 -4.21
CA LEU A 45 -3.44 -1.02 -4.20
C LEU A 45 -2.62 -2.00 -5.04
N HIS A 46 -1.52 -1.51 -5.60
CA HIS A 46 -0.58 -2.30 -6.38
C HIS A 46 0.79 -2.24 -5.70
N LEU A 47 1.41 -3.39 -5.48
CA LEU A 47 2.79 -3.45 -5.01
C LEU A 47 3.76 -3.23 -6.18
N ALA A 48 4.80 -2.43 -5.96
CA ALA A 48 5.89 -2.27 -6.90
C ALA A 48 6.93 -3.41 -6.74
N PRO A 49 7.63 -3.79 -7.82
CA PRO A 49 7.54 -3.24 -9.18
C PRO A 49 6.29 -3.67 -9.96
N GLU A 50 5.79 -2.76 -10.81
CA GLU A 50 4.51 -2.87 -11.56
C GLU A 50 4.34 -4.13 -12.41
N ALA A 51 5.44 -4.74 -12.88
CA ALA A 51 5.42 -5.80 -13.88
C ALA A 51 4.76 -7.10 -13.39
N GLU A 52 4.74 -7.32 -12.07
CA GLU A 52 4.17 -8.50 -11.41
C GLU A 52 3.28 -8.12 -10.21
N ALA A 53 2.80 -6.87 -10.19
CA ALA A 53 2.19 -6.25 -9.01
C ALA A 53 0.98 -7.03 -8.47
N GLU A 54 1.19 -7.75 -7.37
CA GLU A 54 0.12 -8.29 -6.54
C GLU A 54 -0.85 -7.16 -6.16
N ARG A 55 -2.15 -7.43 -6.32
CA ARG A 55 -3.23 -6.48 -6.02
C ARG A 55 -3.68 -6.69 -4.60
N LEU A 56 -3.68 -5.63 -3.81
CA LEU A 56 -4.20 -5.65 -2.45
C LEU A 56 -5.49 -4.87 -2.38
N THR A 57 -6.57 -5.49 -1.92
CA THR A 57 -7.83 -4.80 -1.66
C THR A 57 -7.84 -4.32 -0.21
N VAL A 58 -8.06 -3.03 0.00
CA VAL A 58 -8.18 -2.44 1.33
C VAL A 58 -9.47 -2.93 1.98
N GLU A 59 -9.38 -3.49 3.18
CA GLU A 59 -10.54 -3.87 4.00
C GLU A 59 -10.81 -2.82 5.08
N ALA A 60 -9.74 -2.28 5.69
CA ALA A 60 -9.85 -1.22 6.68
C ALA A 60 -8.54 -0.42 6.74
N ALA A 61 -8.64 0.87 7.02
CA ALA A 61 -7.50 1.75 7.25
C ALA A 61 -7.77 2.63 8.45
N THR A 62 -6.88 2.61 9.43
CA THR A 62 -6.96 3.46 10.63
C THR A 62 -5.79 4.43 10.63
N PRO A 63 -6.01 5.75 10.53
CA PRO A 63 -4.94 6.72 10.69
C PRO A 63 -4.25 6.59 12.05
N LEU A 64 -2.94 6.75 12.07
CA LEU A 64 -2.13 6.89 13.27
C LEU A 64 -1.53 8.30 13.31
N ALA A 65 -0.71 8.58 14.33
CA ALA A 65 0.05 9.84 14.38
C ALA A 65 1.03 9.96 13.19
N GLY A 66 1.13 11.17 12.64
CA GLY A 66 2.04 11.48 11.53
C GLY A 66 1.61 10.84 10.20
N PRO A 67 2.55 10.38 9.35
CA PRO A 67 2.24 9.83 8.03
C PRO A 67 1.76 8.37 8.08
N PHE A 68 1.55 7.81 9.28
CA PHE A 68 1.31 6.38 9.40
C PHE A 68 -0.17 6.03 9.36
N VAL A 69 -0.47 4.92 8.68
CA VAL A 69 -1.77 4.28 8.68
C VAL A 69 -1.61 2.82 9.04
N LEU A 70 -2.58 2.30 9.79
CA LEU A 70 -2.65 0.90 10.10
C LEU A 70 -3.68 0.22 9.18
N LEU A 71 -3.18 -0.49 8.19
CA LEU A 71 -3.90 -1.03 7.06
C LEU A 71 -4.24 -2.51 7.26
N GLN A 72 -5.45 -2.90 6.91
CA GLN A 72 -5.88 -4.28 6.71
C GLN A 72 -6.21 -4.47 5.23
N VAL A 73 -5.69 -5.56 4.65
CA VAL A 73 -5.94 -5.92 3.25
C VAL A 73 -6.46 -7.35 3.16
N ALA A 74 -7.26 -7.61 2.14
CA ALA A 74 -7.78 -8.93 1.86
C ALA A 74 -6.63 -9.93 1.66
N GLY A 75 -6.75 -11.12 2.23
CA GLY A 75 -5.77 -12.21 2.11
C GLY A 75 -4.57 -12.11 3.07
N CYS A 76 -4.38 -11.00 3.78
CA CYS A 76 -3.31 -10.83 4.77
C CYS A 76 -3.87 -10.97 6.21
N ALA A 77 -3.94 -12.21 6.69
CA ALA A 77 -4.56 -12.55 7.97
C ALA A 77 -3.56 -12.97 9.06
N SER A 78 -2.28 -13.18 8.72
CA SER A 78 -1.23 -13.55 9.67
C SER A 78 -0.08 -12.55 9.70
N ARG A 79 0.68 -12.59 10.80
CA ARG A 79 1.89 -11.78 10.95
C ARG A 79 2.93 -12.11 9.88
N GLU A 80 3.07 -13.38 9.51
CA GLU A 80 4.06 -13.87 8.54
C GLU A 80 3.75 -13.36 7.14
N GLN A 81 2.46 -13.36 6.75
CA GLN A 81 2.01 -12.75 5.49
C GLN A 81 2.29 -11.24 5.49
N ALA A 82 2.02 -10.57 6.60
CA ALA A 82 2.30 -9.14 6.73
C ALA A 82 3.80 -8.82 6.74
N GLU A 83 4.62 -9.72 7.28
CA GLU A 83 6.08 -9.60 7.27
C GLU A 83 6.65 -9.75 5.85
N ALA A 84 6.09 -10.65 5.03
CA ALA A 84 6.49 -10.79 3.63
C ALA A 84 6.26 -9.51 2.80
N LEU A 85 5.33 -8.66 3.23
CA LEU A 85 5.05 -7.37 2.61
C LEU A 85 5.95 -6.23 3.11
N ARG A 86 6.83 -6.47 4.09
CA ARG A 86 7.70 -5.41 4.65
C ARG A 86 8.54 -4.78 3.54
N GLY A 87 8.50 -3.46 3.49
CA GLY A 87 9.29 -2.66 2.56
C GLY A 87 8.67 -2.50 1.18
N ALA A 88 7.61 -3.25 0.84
CA ALA A 88 6.86 -3.09 -0.40
C ALA A 88 6.21 -1.70 -0.46
N ALA A 89 6.11 -1.14 -1.67
CA ALA A 89 5.68 0.24 -1.93
C ALA A 89 4.81 0.33 -3.17
#